data_AF-A0AAW6PZJ1-F1
#
_entry.id   AF-A0AAW6PZJ1-F1
#
_cell.length_a   1.000
_cell.length_b   1.000
_cell.length_c   1.000
_cell.angle_alpha   90.00
_cell.angle_beta   90.00
_cell.angle_gamma   90.00
#
_symmetry.space_group_name_H-M   'P 1'
#
loop_
_entity.id
_entity.type
_entity.pdbx_description
1 polymer ?
#
loop_
_entity_poly.entity_id
_entity_poly.type
_entity_poly.pdbx_seq_one_letter_code
_entity_poly.pdbx_strand_id
1 'polypeptide(L)'
;MEYKTEISEYRKFCKKYYPKHYSLRFVDNNRSDLLKMFQIINLFEILKDYDVATNEQLIPLCKMILVTLFDLLLAIPAGNELFISACIRQLSEKLLELVYSEYCKQENLPKDKLLKLRYRVLWEDGIKKSTRYKNLQSSDKQLLDNINELFKIGSDTLHFKNDSSNTADYLEEIILNGARFSFKKLGQQIQKVHIFCIDLLPRILEIDFNKFSMNQKNEYINLVNYLKPKPFKANR
;
A
#
# COMPACT_ATOMS: atom_id res chain seq x y z
N MET A 1 -1.02 -5.91 17.68
CA MET A 1 -0.33 -6.73 16.68
C MET A 1 1.09 -7.04 17.12
N GLU A 2 1.43 -8.33 17.27
CA GLU A 2 2.79 -8.76 17.57
C GLU A 2 3.54 -9.12 16.27
N TYR A 3 4.23 -8.16 15.67
CA TYR A 3 4.83 -8.31 14.33
C TYR A 3 5.73 -9.55 14.15
N LYS A 4 6.45 -9.98 15.20
CA LYS A 4 7.31 -11.17 15.11
C LYS A 4 6.48 -12.44 14.89
N THR A 5 5.35 -12.54 15.59
CA THR A 5 4.41 -13.66 15.51
C THR A 5 3.71 -13.66 14.16
N GLU A 6 3.16 -12.51 13.74
CA GLU A 6 2.51 -12.34 12.43
C GLU A 6 3.42 -12.76 11.25
N ILE A 7 4.66 -12.25 11.22
CA ILE A 7 5.63 -12.61 10.18
C ILE A 7 5.97 -14.10 10.24
N SER A 8 6.07 -14.68 11.44
CA SER A 8 6.34 -16.11 11.61
C SER A 8 5.20 -16.97 11.08
N GLU A 9 3.96 -16.61 11.37
CA GLU A 9 2.76 -17.30 10.89
C GLU A 9 2.61 -17.17 9.38
N TYR A 10 2.81 -15.97 8.82
CA TYR A 10 2.83 -15.77 7.39
C TYR A 10 3.90 -16.61 6.68
N ARG A 11 5.11 -16.75 7.28
CA ARG A 11 6.15 -17.64 6.75
C ARG A 11 5.72 -19.12 6.79
N LYS A 12 5.08 -19.56 7.88
CA LYS A 12 4.53 -20.93 7.98
C LYS A 12 3.46 -21.17 6.91
N PHE A 13 2.56 -20.22 6.72
CA PHE A 13 1.55 -20.23 5.65
C PHE A 13 2.22 -20.38 4.27
N CYS A 14 3.18 -19.51 3.95
CA CYS A 14 3.87 -19.54 2.66
C CYS A 14 4.58 -20.87 2.41
N LYS A 15 5.26 -21.42 3.43
CA LYS A 15 5.94 -22.72 3.32
C LYS A 15 4.97 -23.89 3.13
N LYS A 16 3.79 -23.82 3.76
CA LYS A 16 2.76 -24.85 3.63
C LYS A 16 2.13 -24.88 2.24
N TYR A 17 1.78 -23.71 1.68
CA TYR A 17 0.99 -23.62 0.45
C TYR A 17 1.79 -23.30 -0.82
N TYR A 18 3.02 -22.76 -0.68
CA TYR A 18 3.89 -22.40 -1.82
C TYR A 18 5.31 -23.01 -1.72
N PRO A 19 5.51 -24.27 -1.29
CA PRO A 19 6.80 -24.81 -0.84
C PRO A 19 7.94 -24.78 -1.85
N LYS A 20 7.66 -24.65 -3.15
CA LYS A 20 8.63 -24.74 -4.25
C LYS A 20 8.81 -23.46 -5.05
N HIS A 21 8.16 -22.35 -4.67
CA HIS A 21 8.26 -21.10 -5.43
C HIS A 21 9.56 -20.32 -5.11
N TYR A 22 10.23 -19.83 -6.15
CA TYR A 22 11.46 -19.01 -6.03
C TYR A 22 11.27 -17.77 -5.14
N SER A 23 10.06 -17.19 -5.17
CA SER A 23 9.64 -16.06 -4.34
C SER A 23 9.61 -16.33 -2.84
N LEU A 24 9.64 -17.60 -2.38
CA LEU A 24 9.84 -17.89 -0.95
C LEU A 24 11.16 -17.32 -0.42
N ARG A 25 12.17 -17.16 -1.27
CA ARG A 25 13.41 -16.46 -0.88
C ARG A 25 13.15 -15.01 -0.47
N PHE A 26 12.16 -14.34 -1.07
CA PHE A 26 11.75 -13.02 -0.61
C PHE A 26 11.24 -13.09 0.82
N VAL A 27 10.29 -14.00 1.07
CA VAL A 27 9.62 -14.21 2.36
C VAL A 27 10.61 -14.62 3.47
N ASP A 28 11.62 -15.43 3.13
CA ASP A 28 12.61 -15.89 4.10
C ASP A 28 13.72 -14.87 4.39
N ASN A 29 14.12 -14.05 3.41
CA ASN A 29 15.29 -13.18 3.52
C ASN A 29 14.96 -11.69 3.72
N ASN A 30 13.75 -11.23 3.39
CA ASN A 30 13.39 -9.80 3.45
C ASN A 30 12.47 -9.48 4.62
N ARG A 31 12.92 -9.87 5.83
CA ARG A 31 12.16 -9.65 7.08
C ARG A 31 11.82 -8.17 7.31
N SER A 32 12.70 -7.25 6.90
CA SER A 32 12.47 -5.80 7.01
C SER A 32 11.29 -5.35 6.15
N ASP A 33 11.16 -5.86 4.94
CA ASP A 33 10.06 -5.46 4.05
C ASP A 33 8.73 -6.07 4.50
N LEU A 34 8.73 -7.32 4.98
CA LEU A 34 7.55 -7.90 5.61
C LEU A 34 7.12 -7.08 6.84
N LEU A 35 8.06 -6.67 7.70
CA LEU A 35 7.75 -5.81 8.84
C LEU A 35 7.06 -4.52 8.40
N LYS A 36 7.56 -3.84 7.37
CA LYS A 36 6.93 -2.63 6.82
C LYS A 36 5.50 -2.91 6.35
N MET A 37 5.26 -4.02 5.65
CA MET A 37 3.90 -4.37 5.23
C MET A 37 2.96 -4.58 6.43
N PHE A 38 3.40 -5.32 7.45
CA PHE A 38 2.59 -5.51 8.66
C PHE A 38 2.40 -4.22 9.46
N GLN A 39 3.36 -3.29 9.43
CA GLN A 39 3.19 -1.94 10.01
C GLN A 39 2.12 -1.14 9.26
N ILE A 40 2.09 -1.20 7.93
CA ILE A 40 1.03 -0.58 7.12
C ILE A 40 -0.32 -1.24 7.45
N ILE A 41 -0.39 -2.57 7.53
CA ILE A 41 -1.62 -3.29 7.91
C ILE A 41 -2.09 -2.83 9.29
N ASN A 42 -1.20 -2.78 10.30
CA ASN A 42 -1.58 -2.34 11.64
C ASN A 42 -2.11 -0.90 11.65
N LEU A 43 -1.49 0.01 10.87
CA LEU A 43 -2.04 1.35 10.70
C LEU A 43 -3.48 1.30 10.19
N PHE A 44 -3.76 0.57 9.10
CA PHE A 44 -5.11 0.54 8.55
C PHE A 44 -6.12 -0.23 9.43
N GLU A 45 -5.68 -1.20 10.23
CA GLU A 45 -6.49 -1.83 11.28
C GLU A 45 -6.89 -0.82 12.38
N ILE A 46 -6.00 0.12 12.74
CA ILE A 46 -6.33 1.23 13.65
C ILE A 46 -7.34 2.19 12.99
N LEU A 47 -7.11 2.56 11.72
CA LEU A 47 -7.90 3.56 11.01
C LEU A 47 -9.30 3.10 10.62
N LYS A 48 -9.49 1.81 10.30
CA LYS A 48 -10.83 1.29 9.92
C LYS A 48 -11.85 1.41 11.07
N ASP A 49 -11.38 1.55 12.30
CA ASP A 49 -12.20 1.68 13.52
C ASP A 49 -12.13 3.11 14.09
N TYR A 50 -11.60 4.09 13.33
CA TYR A 50 -11.53 5.50 13.75
C TYR A 50 -12.86 6.21 13.48
N ASP A 51 -13.78 6.10 14.43
CA ASP A 51 -15.18 6.53 14.36
C ASP A 51 -15.39 8.05 14.46
N VAL A 52 -14.43 8.79 15.00
CA VAL A 52 -14.49 10.26 15.13
C VAL A 52 -14.12 11.03 13.86
N ALA A 53 -13.82 10.33 12.76
CA ALA A 53 -13.44 10.95 11.51
C ALA A 53 -14.61 11.70 10.86
N THR A 54 -14.38 12.93 10.40
CA THR A 54 -15.39 13.71 9.67
C THR A 54 -15.57 13.25 8.22
N ASN A 55 -14.59 12.52 7.69
CA ASN A 55 -14.64 11.98 6.33
C ASN A 55 -15.30 10.58 6.35
N GLU A 56 -16.54 10.52 5.87
CA GLU A 56 -17.31 9.26 5.77
C GLU A 56 -16.64 8.21 4.87
N GLN A 57 -15.71 8.61 3.99
CA GLN A 57 -14.99 7.69 3.11
C GLN A 57 -13.80 7.00 3.77
N LEU A 58 -13.34 7.48 4.94
CA LEU A 58 -12.15 6.94 5.60
C LEU A 58 -12.29 5.44 5.87
N ILE A 59 -13.29 5.06 6.67
CA ILE A 59 -13.53 3.67 7.08
C ILE A 59 -13.66 2.72 5.87
N PRO A 60 -14.53 2.97 4.87
CA PRO A 60 -14.67 2.06 3.75
C PRO A 60 -13.40 1.95 2.90
N LEU A 61 -12.65 3.04 2.71
CA LEU A 61 -11.38 3.00 1.96
C LEU A 61 -10.30 2.26 2.75
N CYS A 62 -10.19 2.45 4.07
CA CYS A 62 -9.27 1.67 4.92
C CYS A 62 -9.53 0.17 4.82
N LYS A 63 -10.80 -0.26 4.82
CA LYS A 63 -11.16 -1.67 4.63
C LYS A 63 -10.73 -2.21 3.25
N MET A 64 -10.90 -1.42 2.19
CA MET A 64 -10.45 -1.80 0.84
C MET A 64 -8.92 -1.87 0.74
N ILE A 65 -8.21 -0.96 1.40
CA ILE A 65 -6.75 -0.97 1.47
C ILE A 65 -6.26 -2.23 2.21
N LEU A 66 -6.88 -2.59 3.33
CA LEU A 66 -6.55 -3.83 4.06
C LEU A 66 -6.72 -5.07 3.18
N VAL A 67 -7.85 -5.20 2.48
CA VAL A 67 -8.06 -6.32 1.54
C VAL A 67 -6.95 -6.36 0.49
N THR A 68 -6.61 -5.22 -0.11
CA THR A 68 -5.55 -5.13 -1.13
C THR A 68 -4.16 -5.48 -0.57
N LEU A 69 -3.88 -5.14 0.69
CA LEU A 69 -2.63 -5.53 1.37
C LEU A 69 -2.56 -7.04 1.64
N PHE A 70 -3.69 -7.66 2.00
CA PHE A 70 -3.77 -9.11 2.14
C PHE A 70 -3.65 -9.83 0.79
N ASP A 71 -4.26 -9.30 -0.27
CA ASP A 71 -4.11 -9.81 -1.63
C ASP A 71 -2.64 -9.71 -2.08
N LEU A 72 -1.95 -8.62 -1.76
CA LEU A 72 -0.52 -8.48 -2.01
C LEU A 72 0.30 -9.53 -1.25
N LEU A 73 0.00 -9.76 0.04
CA LEU A 73 0.62 -10.83 0.83
C LEU A 73 0.40 -12.23 0.20
N LEU A 74 -0.74 -12.48 -0.43
CA LEU A 74 -1.00 -13.72 -1.17
C LEU A 74 -0.28 -13.78 -2.52
N ALA A 75 -0.15 -12.65 -3.22
CA ALA A 75 0.50 -12.56 -4.52
C ALA A 75 2.03 -12.73 -4.44
N ILE A 76 2.67 -12.23 -3.38
CA ILE A 76 4.12 -12.32 -3.18
C ILE A 76 4.65 -13.77 -3.28
N PRO A 77 4.13 -14.76 -2.52
CA PRO A 77 4.64 -16.13 -2.58
C PRO A 77 4.29 -16.85 -3.88
N ALA A 78 3.27 -16.40 -4.64
CA ALA A 78 3.05 -16.90 -6.00
C ALA A 78 4.19 -16.51 -6.95
N GLY A 79 4.87 -15.38 -6.67
CA GLY A 79 6.06 -14.93 -7.42
C GLY A 79 5.75 -14.48 -8.84
N ASN A 80 4.50 -14.13 -9.12
CA ASN A 80 4.09 -13.60 -10.42
C ASN A 80 4.05 -12.07 -10.35
N GLU A 81 4.98 -11.43 -11.06
CA GLU A 81 5.17 -9.97 -11.06
C GLU A 81 3.95 -9.22 -11.63
N LEU A 82 3.13 -9.81 -12.51
CA LEU A 82 1.88 -9.21 -12.96
C LEU A 82 0.85 -9.10 -11.83
N PHE A 83 0.65 -10.18 -11.06
CA PHE A 83 -0.26 -10.16 -9.92
C PHE A 83 0.20 -9.17 -8.84
N ILE A 84 1.51 -9.15 -8.58
CA ILE A 84 2.10 -8.19 -7.64
C ILE A 84 1.92 -6.76 -8.15
N SER A 85 2.17 -6.50 -9.44
CA SER A 85 1.97 -5.18 -10.04
C SER A 85 0.50 -4.75 -10.02
N ALA A 86 -0.44 -5.68 -10.21
CA ALA A 86 -1.87 -5.42 -10.07
C ALA A 86 -2.23 -5.00 -8.64
N CYS A 87 -1.72 -5.72 -7.63
CA CYS A 87 -1.94 -5.38 -6.22
C CYS A 87 -1.30 -4.03 -5.85
N ILE A 88 -0.08 -3.75 -6.30
CA ILE A 88 0.60 -2.46 -6.04
C ILE A 88 -0.14 -1.31 -6.74
N ARG A 89 -0.60 -1.49 -7.98
CA ARG A 89 -1.41 -0.50 -8.71
C ARG A 89 -2.70 -0.20 -7.94
N GLN A 90 -3.43 -1.24 -7.55
CA GLN A 90 -4.69 -1.10 -6.81
C GLN A 90 -4.46 -0.44 -5.43
N LEU A 91 -3.40 -0.83 -4.72
CA LEU A 91 -3.04 -0.22 -3.44
C LEU A 91 -2.76 1.28 -3.61
N SER A 92 -1.96 1.64 -4.61
CA SER A 92 -1.64 3.04 -4.91
C SER A 92 -2.90 3.83 -5.28
N GLU A 93 -3.81 3.24 -6.06
CA GLU A 93 -5.11 3.82 -6.40
C GLU A 93 -5.94 4.12 -5.14
N LYS A 94 -6.08 3.15 -4.24
CA LYS A 94 -6.85 3.32 -2.99
C LYS A 94 -6.24 4.34 -2.04
N LEU A 95 -4.92 4.42 -1.98
CA LEU A 95 -4.23 5.47 -1.22
C LEU A 95 -4.51 6.86 -1.82
N LEU A 96 -4.51 7.00 -3.14
CA LEU A 96 -4.83 8.27 -3.78
C LEU A 96 -6.31 8.63 -3.64
N GLU A 97 -7.24 7.67 -3.75
CA GLU A 97 -8.67 7.90 -3.45
C GLU A 97 -8.87 8.44 -2.03
N LEU A 98 -8.13 7.89 -1.07
CA LEU A 98 -8.17 8.36 0.32
C LEU A 98 -7.65 9.80 0.44
N VAL A 99 -6.52 10.12 -0.20
CA VAL A 99 -6.00 11.50 -0.24
C VAL A 99 -6.97 12.46 -0.92
N TYR A 100 -7.58 12.05 -2.05
CA TYR A 100 -8.59 12.84 -2.74
C TYR A 100 -9.75 13.17 -1.81
N SER A 101 -10.28 12.15 -1.11
CA SER A 101 -11.41 12.32 -0.19
C SER A 101 -11.11 13.30 0.95
N GLU A 102 -9.84 13.45 1.34
CA GLU A 102 -9.40 14.45 2.32
C GLU A 102 -9.12 15.83 1.73
N TYR A 103 -8.58 15.90 0.52
CA TYR A 103 -8.14 17.16 -0.08
C TYR A 103 -9.27 17.89 -0.80
N CYS A 104 -10.27 17.15 -1.27
CA CYS A 104 -11.39 17.65 -2.05
C CYS A 104 -12.73 17.48 -1.30
N LYS A 105 -12.71 17.46 0.05
CA LYS A 105 -13.89 17.26 0.93
C LYS A 105 -15.13 18.08 0.55
N GLN A 106 -14.93 19.28 0.00
CA GLN A 106 -16.02 20.19 -0.38
C GLN A 106 -16.94 19.62 -1.48
N GLU A 107 -16.51 18.60 -2.23
CA GLU A 107 -17.30 18.00 -3.29
C GLU A 107 -18.35 16.99 -2.81
N ASN A 108 -18.36 16.61 -1.51
CA ASN A 108 -19.29 15.63 -0.91
C ASN A 108 -19.62 14.44 -1.84
N LEU A 109 -18.58 13.90 -2.48
CA LEU A 109 -18.73 12.83 -3.46
C LEU A 109 -19.11 11.53 -2.75
N PRO A 110 -20.25 10.90 -3.10
CA PRO A 110 -20.57 9.57 -2.62
C PRO A 110 -19.47 8.57 -3.01
N LYS A 111 -19.26 7.56 -2.15
CA LYS A 111 -18.27 6.50 -2.36
C LYS A 111 -18.27 5.94 -3.78
N ASP A 112 -19.43 5.54 -4.28
CA ASP A 112 -19.55 4.90 -5.59
C ASP A 112 -19.16 5.82 -6.75
N LYS A 113 -19.22 7.15 -6.56
CA LYS A 113 -18.72 8.12 -7.54
C LYS A 113 -17.21 8.30 -7.41
N LEU A 114 -16.67 8.35 -6.19
CA LEU A 114 -15.22 8.42 -5.94
C LEU A 114 -14.49 7.24 -6.61
N LEU A 115 -14.98 6.01 -6.40
CA LEU A 115 -14.39 4.79 -6.95
C LEU A 115 -14.49 4.66 -8.48
N LYS A 116 -15.29 5.52 -9.12
CA LYS A 116 -15.47 5.57 -10.59
C LYS A 116 -14.72 6.74 -11.23
N LEU A 117 -14.02 7.55 -10.44
CA LEU A 117 -13.25 8.66 -10.98
C LEU A 117 -12.16 8.13 -11.90
N ARG A 118 -12.05 8.74 -13.08
CA ARG A 118 -10.90 8.50 -13.96
C ARG A 118 -9.65 9.02 -13.26
N TYR A 119 -8.53 8.32 -13.42
CA TYR A 119 -7.25 8.71 -12.83
C TYR A 119 -6.88 10.18 -13.08
N ARG A 120 -7.09 10.70 -14.30
CA ARG A 120 -6.85 12.12 -14.62
C ARG A 120 -7.63 13.07 -13.70
N VAL A 121 -8.89 12.74 -13.41
CA VAL A 121 -9.75 13.54 -12.53
C VAL A 121 -9.24 13.46 -11.08
N LEU A 122 -8.94 12.24 -10.64
CA LEU A 122 -8.44 12.00 -9.28
C LEU A 122 -7.10 12.70 -9.01
N TRP A 123 -6.13 12.59 -9.92
CA TRP A 123 -4.80 13.17 -9.72
C TRP A 123 -4.67 14.62 -10.23
N GLU A 124 -4.82 14.85 -11.54
CA GLU A 124 -4.50 16.14 -12.16
C GLU A 124 -5.56 17.21 -11.87
N ASP A 125 -6.84 16.85 -11.92
CA ASP A 125 -7.91 17.82 -11.69
C ASP A 125 -8.31 17.96 -10.21
N GLY A 126 -8.06 16.95 -9.38
CA GLY A 126 -8.34 16.94 -7.95
C GLY A 126 -7.11 17.24 -7.09
N ILE A 127 -6.40 16.18 -6.67
CA ILE A 127 -5.32 16.26 -5.67
C ILE A 127 -4.32 17.35 -6.01
N LYS A 128 -3.78 17.37 -7.23
CA LYS A 128 -2.71 18.29 -7.64
C LYS A 128 -3.18 19.75 -7.72
N LYS A 129 -4.45 19.99 -8.02
CA LYS A 129 -5.04 21.34 -8.06
C LYS A 129 -5.45 21.85 -6.68
N SER A 130 -5.68 20.96 -5.72
CA SER A 130 -6.11 21.31 -4.36
C SER A 130 -5.11 22.26 -3.67
N THR A 131 -5.65 23.17 -2.85
CA THR A 131 -4.83 24.08 -2.03
C THR A 131 -3.98 23.30 -1.02
N ARG A 132 -4.51 22.20 -0.48
CA ARG A 132 -3.79 21.32 0.46
C ARG A 132 -2.52 20.75 -0.16
N TYR A 133 -2.60 20.19 -1.37
CA TYR A 133 -1.41 19.71 -2.08
C TYR A 133 -0.41 20.83 -2.38
N LYS A 134 -0.88 21.98 -2.89
CA LYS A 134 -0.01 23.13 -3.21
C LYS A 134 0.77 23.64 -2.00
N ASN A 135 0.17 23.56 -0.81
CA ASN A 135 0.79 24.00 0.44
C ASN A 135 1.63 22.93 1.14
N LEU A 136 1.68 21.69 0.65
CA LEU A 136 2.59 20.67 1.18
C LEU A 136 4.05 21.11 1.01
N GLN A 137 4.85 20.78 2.02
CA GLN A 137 6.32 20.88 1.95
C GLN A 137 6.85 19.99 0.82
N SER A 138 7.97 20.38 0.21
CA SER A 138 8.53 19.68 -0.95
C SER A 138 8.79 18.19 -0.69
N SER A 139 9.25 17.83 0.51
CA SER A 139 9.45 16.44 0.90
C SER A 139 8.15 15.64 0.93
N ASP A 140 7.08 16.23 1.48
CA ASP A 140 5.77 15.58 1.56
C ASP A 140 5.11 15.44 0.19
N LYS A 141 5.27 16.45 -0.68
CA LYS A 141 4.86 16.34 -2.09
C LYS A 141 5.53 15.15 -2.76
N GLN A 142 6.83 14.99 -2.58
CA GLN A 142 7.57 13.88 -3.17
C GLN A 142 7.06 12.52 -2.68
N LEU A 143 6.68 12.39 -1.40
CA LEU A 143 6.09 11.15 -0.88
C LEU A 143 4.77 10.81 -1.57
N LEU A 144 3.90 11.80 -1.77
CA LEU A 144 2.63 11.61 -2.46
C LEU A 144 2.81 11.38 -3.98
N ASP A 145 3.73 12.09 -4.61
CA ASP A 145 4.09 11.91 -6.03
C ASP A 145 4.66 10.50 -6.28
N ASN A 146 5.40 9.93 -5.31
CA ASN A 146 5.87 8.55 -5.39
C ASN A 146 4.71 7.54 -5.44
N ILE A 147 3.63 7.74 -4.67
CA ILE A 147 2.44 6.87 -4.73
C ILE A 147 1.77 6.98 -6.10
N ASN A 148 1.69 8.20 -6.61
CA ASN A 148 1.17 8.47 -7.94
C ASN A 148 2.00 7.79 -9.04
N GLU A 149 3.32 7.84 -8.94
CA GLU A 149 4.25 7.17 -9.84
C GLU A 149 4.06 5.64 -9.80
N LEU A 150 3.88 5.04 -8.62
CA LEU A 150 3.60 3.61 -8.48
C LEU A 150 2.30 3.21 -9.19
N PHE A 151 1.25 4.03 -9.07
CA PHE A 151 0.01 3.81 -9.82
C PHE A 151 0.25 3.84 -11.33
N LYS A 152 0.98 4.84 -11.85
CA LYS A 152 1.26 4.97 -13.29
C LYS A 152 2.04 3.76 -13.81
N ILE A 153 3.17 3.43 -13.18
CA ILE A 153 4.02 2.30 -13.58
C ILE A 153 3.23 0.98 -13.54
N GLY A 154 2.43 0.77 -12.49
CA GLY A 154 1.58 -0.40 -12.37
C GLY A 154 0.50 -0.46 -13.45
N SER A 155 -0.10 0.67 -13.81
CA SER A 155 -1.07 0.77 -14.90
C SER A 155 -0.43 0.46 -16.25
N ASP A 156 0.73 1.06 -16.54
CA ASP A 156 1.47 0.81 -17.78
C ASP A 156 1.87 -0.66 -17.92
N THR A 157 2.26 -1.30 -16.80
CA THR A 157 2.61 -2.74 -16.77
C THR A 157 1.40 -3.63 -17.10
N LEU A 158 0.21 -3.30 -16.61
CA LEU A 158 -1.00 -4.11 -16.82
C LEU A 158 -1.70 -3.81 -18.16
N HIS A 159 -1.53 -2.59 -18.67
CA HIS A 159 -2.13 -2.13 -19.93
C HIS A 159 -1.13 -2.12 -21.09
N PHE A 160 0.04 -2.76 -20.93
CA PHE A 160 0.94 -3.05 -22.04
C PHE A 160 0.24 -4.01 -22.98
N LYS A 161 -0.64 -3.52 -23.85
CA LYS A 161 -1.24 -4.28 -24.93
C LYS A 161 -0.38 -3.99 -26.14
N ASN A 162 0.32 -4.99 -26.67
CA ASN A 162 0.83 -4.88 -28.03
C ASN A 162 -0.41 -4.88 -28.92
N ASP A 163 -0.77 -3.72 -29.49
CA ASP A 163 -1.96 -3.53 -30.33
C ASP A 163 -1.98 -4.42 -31.60
N SER A 164 -0.92 -5.22 -31.83
CA SER A 164 -0.65 -6.02 -33.01
C SER A 164 -0.51 -7.53 -32.77
N SER A 165 -0.55 -8.03 -31.52
CA SER A 165 -0.37 -9.45 -31.23
C SER A 165 -1.69 -10.14 -30.87
N ASN A 166 -1.86 -11.40 -31.31
CA ASN A 166 -3.01 -12.20 -30.87
C ASN A 166 -2.87 -12.49 -29.35
N THR A 167 -3.98 -12.76 -28.65
CA THR A 167 -3.97 -12.95 -27.18
C THR A 167 -2.98 -14.03 -26.70
N ALA A 168 -2.80 -15.11 -27.47
CA ALA A 168 -1.84 -16.15 -27.14
C ALA A 168 -0.40 -15.65 -27.26
N ASP A 169 -0.05 -14.95 -28.34
CA ASP A 169 1.29 -14.36 -28.53
C ASP A 169 1.60 -13.32 -27.45
N TYR A 170 0.60 -12.54 -27.03
CA TYR A 170 0.73 -11.59 -25.92
C TYR A 170 0.99 -12.27 -24.56
N LEU A 171 0.24 -13.33 -24.26
CA LEU A 171 0.45 -14.12 -23.04
C LEU A 171 1.82 -14.83 -23.07
N GLU A 172 2.22 -15.32 -24.24
CA GLU A 172 3.53 -15.93 -24.46
C GLU A 172 4.65 -14.89 -24.33
N GLU A 173 4.51 -13.68 -24.87
CA GLU A 173 5.44 -12.55 -24.65
C GLU A 173 5.56 -12.19 -23.17
N ILE A 174 4.46 -12.17 -22.41
CA ILE A 174 4.49 -11.95 -20.96
C ILE A 174 5.33 -13.02 -20.25
N ILE A 175 5.18 -14.29 -20.66
CA ILE A 175 5.91 -15.43 -20.09
C ILE A 175 7.39 -15.39 -20.52
N LEU A 176 7.68 -15.10 -21.80
CA LEU A 176 9.00 -15.13 -22.42
C LEU A 176 9.85 -13.90 -22.09
N ASN A 177 9.29 -12.69 -22.23
CA ASN A 177 9.94 -11.43 -21.84
C ASN A 177 10.05 -11.29 -20.32
N GLY A 178 9.38 -12.18 -19.59
CA GLY A 178 9.67 -12.48 -18.21
C GLY A 178 9.33 -11.29 -17.33
N ALA A 179 8.12 -11.29 -16.81
CA ALA A 179 7.84 -10.66 -15.53
C ALA A 179 8.58 -11.44 -14.41
N ARG A 180 9.92 -11.51 -14.51
CA ARG A 180 10.79 -12.16 -13.53
C ARG A 180 10.69 -11.35 -12.26
N PHE A 181 10.13 -11.98 -11.25
CA PHE A 181 9.93 -11.36 -9.96
C PHE A 181 11.21 -10.73 -9.41
N SER A 182 11.17 -9.43 -9.15
CA SER A 182 12.33 -8.68 -8.65
C SER A 182 12.15 -8.30 -7.19
N PHE A 183 12.87 -9.00 -6.31
CA PHE A 183 12.88 -8.71 -4.87
C PHE A 183 13.25 -7.26 -4.58
N LYS A 184 14.23 -6.73 -5.33
CA LYS A 184 14.71 -5.35 -5.18
C LYS A 184 13.61 -4.35 -5.56
N LYS A 185 12.93 -4.58 -6.68
CA LYS A 185 11.82 -3.70 -7.12
C LYS A 185 10.68 -3.74 -6.11
N LEU A 186 10.25 -4.92 -5.67
CA LEU A 186 9.19 -5.04 -4.67
C LEU A 186 9.57 -4.36 -3.35
N GLY A 187 10.79 -4.57 -2.84
CA GLY A 187 11.26 -3.93 -1.62
C GLY A 187 11.26 -2.39 -1.71
N GLN A 188 11.65 -1.84 -2.86
CA GLN A 188 11.57 -0.39 -3.12
C GLN A 188 10.13 0.13 -3.14
N GLN A 189 9.21 -0.61 -3.77
CA GLN A 189 7.79 -0.24 -3.80
C GLN A 189 7.17 -0.28 -2.40
N ILE A 190 7.43 -1.35 -1.62
CA ILE A 190 7.02 -1.47 -0.23
C ILE A 190 7.57 -0.30 0.60
N GLN A 191 8.85 0.05 0.42
CA GLN A 191 9.46 1.18 1.13
C GLN A 191 8.75 2.51 0.82
N LYS A 192 8.48 2.80 -0.47
CA LYS A 192 7.76 4.01 -0.88
C LYS A 192 6.38 4.08 -0.22
N VAL A 193 5.61 2.98 -0.28
CA VAL A 193 4.27 2.91 0.34
C VAL A 193 4.36 3.05 1.86
N HIS A 194 5.33 2.39 2.49
CA HIS A 194 5.51 2.45 3.93
C HIS A 194 5.81 3.86 4.42
N ILE A 195 6.79 4.54 3.81
CA ILE A 195 7.13 5.93 4.19
C ILE A 195 5.90 6.83 4.03
N PHE A 196 5.18 6.72 2.91
CA PHE A 196 3.96 7.49 2.72
C PHE A 196 2.92 7.22 3.81
N CYS A 197 2.59 5.95 4.06
CA CYS A 197 1.55 5.55 5.01
C CYS A 197 1.91 5.91 6.45
N ILE A 198 3.17 5.84 6.83
CA ILE A 198 3.59 6.07 8.21
C ILE A 198 3.88 7.55 8.46
N ASP A 199 4.55 8.24 7.54
CA ASP A 199 5.07 9.58 7.80
C ASP A 199 4.12 10.68 7.30
N LEU A 200 3.39 10.46 6.19
CA LEU A 200 2.56 11.50 5.58
C LEU A 200 1.07 11.29 5.80
N LEU A 201 0.57 10.07 5.59
CA LEU A 201 -0.87 9.78 5.64
C LEU A 201 -1.54 10.21 6.96
N PRO A 202 -0.95 9.98 8.17
CA PRO A 202 -1.57 10.40 9.43
C PRO A 202 -1.78 11.91 9.52
N ARG A 203 -0.89 12.69 8.90
CA ARG A 203 -0.98 14.16 8.83
C ARG A 203 -2.06 14.61 7.84
N ILE A 204 -2.18 13.91 6.70
CA ILE A 204 -3.24 14.15 5.72
C ILE A 204 -4.62 13.91 6.33
N LEU A 205 -4.76 12.82 7.09
CA LEU A 205 -6.00 12.42 7.74
C LEU A 205 -6.30 13.21 9.03
N GLU A 206 -5.39 14.09 9.48
CA GLU A 206 -5.51 14.86 10.72
C GLU A 206 -5.81 13.98 11.95
N ILE A 207 -5.11 12.85 12.05
CA ILE A 207 -5.34 11.88 13.13
C ILE A 207 -5.05 12.52 14.48
N ASP A 208 -6.06 12.50 15.35
CA ASP A 208 -5.93 12.91 16.75
C ASP A 208 -5.84 11.67 17.66
N PHE A 209 -4.64 11.43 18.19
CA PHE A 209 -4.34 10.35 19.12
C PHE A 209 -5.24 10.38 20.37
N ASN A 210 -5.66 11.56 20.84
CA ASN A 210 -6.49 11.66 22.04
C ASN A 210 -7.88 11.07 21.83
N LYS A 211 -8.38 11.11 20.59
CA LYS A 211 -9.68 10.57 20.19
C LYS A 211 -9.66 9.07 19.92
N PHE A 212 -8.49 8.42 19.94
CA PHE A 212 -8.42 6.97 19.86
C PHE A 212 -9.04 6.30 21.09
N SER A 213 -9.74 5.19 20.87
CA SER A 213 -10.06 4.22 21.92
C SER A 213 -8.78 3.69 22.57
N MET A 214 -8.89 3.13 23.77
CA MET A 214 -7.72 2.60 24.49
C MET A 214 -6.98 1.52 23.69
N ASN A 215 -7.71 0.67 22.96
CA ASN A 215 -7.12 -0.36 22.11
C ASN A 215 -6.33 0.25 20.94
N GLN A 216 -6.90 1.23 20.24
CA GLN A 216 -6.22 1.95 19.16
C GLN A 216 -4.97 2.69 19.67
N LYS A 217 -5.03 3.29 20.87
CA LYS A 217 -3.87 3.93 21.49
C LYS A 217 -2.74 2.93 21.71
N ASN A 218 -3.05 1.77 22.27
CA ASN A 218 -2.06 0.71 22.52
C ASN A 218 -1.41 0.24 21.21
N GLU A 219 -2.22 0.01 20.17
CA GLU A 219 -1.72 -0.42 18.86
C GLU A 219 -0.90 0.67 18.16
N TYR A 220 -1.32 1.92 18.24
CA TYR A 220 -0.59 3.04 17.66
C TYR A 220 0.75 3.26 18.38
N ILE A 221 0.78 3.22 19.72
CA ILE A 221 2.02 3.27 20.50
C ILE A 221 2.94 2.11 20.11
N ASN A 222 2.39 0.91 19.95
CA ASN A 222 3.15 -0.25 19.51
C ASN A 222 3.76 -0.04 18.11
N LEU A 223 2.96 0.44 17.14
CA LEU A 223 3.44 0.84 15.81
C LEU A 223 4.61 1.83 15.90
N VAL A 224 4.45 2.92 16.63
CA VAL A 224 5.48 3.97 16.83
C VAL A 224 6.75 3.42 17.49
N ASN A 225 6.61 2.55 18.49
CA ASN A 225 7.75 1.94 19.19
C ASN A 225 8.57 0.98 18.32
N TYR A 226 7.97 0.42 17.26
CA TYR A 226 8.67 -0.40 16.28
C TYR A 226 9.29 0.40 15.13
N LEU A 227 8.88 1.67 14.93
CA LEU A 227 9.49 2.59 13.98
C LEU A 227 10.78 3.21 14.50
N LYS A 228 10.87 3.45 15.82
CA LYS A 228 12.13 3.83 16.46
C LYS A 228 13.11 2.66 16.33
N PRO A 229 14.38 2.90 15.95
CA PRO A 229 15.37 1.83 15.95
C PRO A 229 15.46 1.27 17.38
N LYS A 230 14.91 0.07 17.60
CA LYS A 230 15.26 -0.69 18.79
C LYS A 230 16.76 -0.97 18.63
N PRO A 231 17.61 -0.62 19.60
CA PRO A 231 18.99 -1.07 19.55
C PRO A 231 18.93 -2.58 19.34
N PHE A 232 19.51 -3.06 18.25
CA PHE A 232 19.74 -4.48 18.08
C PHE A 232 20.51 -4.90 19.33
N LYS A 233 19.83 -5.62 20.24
CA LYS A 233 20.55 -6.43 21.21
C LYS A 233 21.31 -7.44 20.36
N ALA A 234 22.60 -7.16 20.16
CA ALA A 234 23.55 -8.16 19.75
C ALA A 234 23.50 -9.25 20.82
N ASN A 235 22.79 -10.34 20.54
CA ASN A 235 22.92 -11.54 21.33
C ASN A 235 24.31 -12.09 21.02
N ARG A 236 25.23 -11.92 21.98
CA ARG A 236 26.27 -12.90 22.27
C ARG A 236 25.62 -14.08 22.99
#